data_AF-A0A952HBT5-F1
#
_entry.id   AF-A0A952HBT5-F1
#
_cell.length_a   1.000
_cell.length_b   1.000
_cell.length_c   1.000
_cell.angle_alpha   90.00
_cell.angle_beta   90.00
_cell.angle_gamma   90.00
#
_symmetry.space_group_name_H-M   'P 1'
#
loop_
_entity.id
_entity.type
_entity.pdbx_description
1 polymer ?
#
loop_
_entity_poly.entity_id
_entity_poly.type
_entity_poly.pdbx_seq_one_letter_code
_entity_poly.pdbx_strand_id
1 'polypeptide(L)'
;TETAKVFHFVRQVRASGRSILFIGHNIHHVFDIADRFVVLDRGKVALTTDRSQMKSAEELINFMEDVAHPGGLAGLHEAGETERLAR
;
A
#
# COMPACT_ATOMS: atom_id res chain seq x y z
N THR A 1 -17.66 0.55 -14.18
CA THR A 1 -16.23 0.32 -14.43
C THR A 1 -15.88 -1.11 -14.05
N GLU A 2 -14.87 -1.73 -14.67
CA GLU A 2 -14.47 -3.11 -14.35
C GLU A 2 -14.07 -3.28 -12.87
N THR A 3 -13.46 -2.26 -12.26
CA THR A 3 -13.12 -2.23 -10.83
C THR A 3 -14.35 -2.41 -9.93
N ALA A 4 -15.50 -1.81 -10.28
CA ALA A 4 -16.73 -1.96 -9.50
C ALA A 4 -17.27 -3.39 -9.51
N LYS A 5 -17.08 -4.14 -10.61
CA LYS A 5 -17.47 -5.55 -10.70
C LYS A 5 -16.60 -6.42 -9.80
N VAL A 6 -15.28 -6.18 -9.79
CA VAL A 6 -14.34 -6.86 -8.89
C VAL A 6 -14.71 -6.62 -7.44
N PHE A 7 -15.04 -5.38 -7.07
CA PHE A 7 -15.49 -5.06 -5.71
C PHE A 7 -16.81 -5.73 -5.32
N HIS A 8 -17.77 -5.80 -6.23
CA HIS A 8 -19.01 -6.51 -5.99
C HIS A 8 -18.75 -8.00 -5.73
N PHE A 9 -17.92 -8.63 -6.57
CA PHE A 9 -17.53 -10.02 -6.42
C PHE A 9 -16.81 -10.29 -5.09
N VAL A 10 -15.84 -9.46 -4.72
CA VAL A 10 -15.12 -9.57 -3.44
C VAL A 10 -16.09 -9.52 -2.25
N ARG A 11 -17.05 -8.59 -2.27
CA ARG A 11 -18.07 -8.50 -1.21
C ARG A 11 -18.98 -9.72 -1.15
N GLN A 12 -19.39 -10.26 -2.29
CA GLN A 12 -20.21 -11.49 -2.33
C GLN A 12 -19.45 -12.71 -1.79
N VAL A 13 -18.19 -12.87 -2.19
CA VAL A 13 -17.35 -13.98 -1.71
C VAL A 13 -17.13 -13.87 -0.21
N ARG A 14 -16.86 -12.66 0.31
CA ARG A 14 -16.80 -12.41 1.76
C ARG A 14 -18.11 -12.79 2.46
N ALA A 15 -19.26 -12.39 1.91
CA ALA A 15 -20.58 -12.69 2.48
C ALA A 15 -20.88 -14.20 2.55
N SER A 16 -20.28 -14.99 1.65
CA SER A 16 -20.36 -16.46 1.69
C SER A 16 -19.43 -17.15 2.70
N GLY A 17 -18.74 -16.37 3.55
CA GLY A 17 -17.86 -16.90 4.60
C GLY A 17 -16.51 -17.38 4.09
N ARG A 18 -16.08 -16.94 2.91
CA ARG A 18 -14.83 -17.35 2.26
C ARG A 18 -13.76 -16.26 2.39
N SER A 19 -12.52 -16.67 2.64
CA SER A 19 -11.36 -15.77 2.61
C SER A 19 -10.93 -15.45 1.18
N ILE A 20 -10.40 -14.24 0.99
CA ILE A 20 -9.91 -13.75 -0.31
C ILE A 20 -8.49 -13.27 -0.10
N LEU A 21 -7.57 -13.75 -0.94
CA LEU A 21 -6.21 -13.25 -0.99
C LEU A 21 -6.04 -12.47 -2.29
N PHE A 22 -5.79 -11.17 -2.17
CA PHE A 22 -5.46 -10.33 -3.30
C PHE A 22 -3.93 -10.17 -3.39
N ILE A 23 -3.37 -10.38 -4.59
CA ILE A 23 -1.95 -10.20 -4.86
C ILE A 23 -1.83 -9.14 -5.95
N GLY A 24 -1.12 -8.06 -5.64
CA GLY A 24 -0.87 -6.99 -6.59
C GLY A 24 -0.02 -5.88 -5.97
N HIS A 25 0.48 -4.99 -6.82
CA HIS A 25 1.30 -3.85 -6.42
C HIS A 25 0.52 -2.52 -6.43
N ASN A 26 -0.72 -2.50 -6.93
CA ASN A 26 -1.56 -1.31 -6.96
C ASN A 26 -2.47 -1.27 -5.73
N ILE A 27 -2.02 -0.55 -4.71
CA ILE A 27 -2.72 -0.42 -3.42
C ILE A 27 -4.03 0.35 -3.55
N HIS A 28 -4.12 1.37 -4.44
CA HIS A 28 -5.31 2.20 -4.59
C HIS A 28 -6.57 1.39 -4.94
N HIS A 29 -6.42 0.29 -5.65
CA HIS A 29 -7.55 -0.56 -6.00
C HIS A 29 -8.00 -1.48 -4.86
N VAL A 30 -7.17 -1.73 -3.84
CA VAL A 30 -7.49 -2.71 -2.80
C VAL A 30 -7.60 -2.14 -1.41
N PHE A 31 -7.13 -0.91 -1.22
CA PHE A 31 -7.08 -0.28 0.08
C PHE A 31 -8.46 -0.21 0.76
N ASP A 32 -9.51 0.08 0.00
CA ASP A 32 -10.87 0.24 0.54
C ASP A 32 -11.63 -1.08 0.76
N ILE A 33 -11.12 -2.19 0.23
CA ILE A 33 -11.78 -3.50 0.34
C ILE A 33 -11.02 -4.49 1.22
N ALA A 34 -9.76 -4.23 1.52
CA ALA A 34 -8.93 -5.10 2.34
C ALA A 34 -9.23 -4.88 3.83
N ASP A 35 -9.30 -5.97 4.59
CA ASP A 35 -9.39 -5.93 6.05
C ASP A 35 -7.98 -5.94 6.70
N ARG A 36 -6.99 -6.54 6.02
CA ARG A 36 -5.60 -6.68 6.48
C ARG A 36 -4.62 -6.56 5.32
N PHE A 37 -3.46 -5.96 5.59
CA PHE A 37 -2.34 -5.86 4.68
C PHE A 37 -1.14 -6.67 5.21
N VAL A 38 -0.49 -7.39 4.30
CA VAL A 38 0.77 -8.09 4.55
C VAL A 38 1.72 -7.68 3.44
N VAL A 39 2.83 -7.03 3.80
CA VAL A 39 3.89 -6.66 2.85
C VAL A 39 4.99 -7.70 2.94
N LEU A 40 5.33 -8.28 1.80
CA LEU A 40 6.41 -9.26 1.67
C LEU A 40 7.58 -8.62 0.92
N ASP A 41 8.78 -8.70 1.50
CA ASP A 41 10.03 -8.32 0.85
C ASP A 41 11.06 -9.45 0.98
N ARG A 42 11.70 -9.81 -0.14
CA ARG A 42 12.76 -10.84 -0.21
C ARG A 42 12.45 -12.14 0.56
N GLY A 43 11.19 -12.58 0.51
CA GLY A 43 10.72 -13.80 1.18
C GLY A 43 10.48 -13.67 2.69
N LYS A 44 10.52 -12.45 3.24
CA LYS A 44 10.21 -12.15 4.64
C LYS A 44 9.04 -11.18 4.73
N VAL A 45 8.24 -11.33 5.78
CA VAL A 45 7.16 -10.39 6.08
C VAL A 45 7.77 -9.12 6.64
N ALA A 46 7.65 -8.02 5.89
CA ALA A 46 8.13 -6.70 6.29
C ALA A 46 7.08 -5.94 7.11
N LEU A 47 5.78 -6.15 6.84
CA LEU A 47 4.68 -5.55 7.57
C LEU A 47 3.48 -6.49 7.65
N THR A 48 2.82 -6.48 8.79
CA THR A 48 1.45 -7.00 8.95
C THR A 48 0.66 -5.96 9.72
N THR A 49 -0.41 -5.46 9.12
CA THR A 49 -1.24 -4.40 9.73
C THR A 49 -2.70 -4.58 9.32
N ASP A 50 -3.62 -4.22 10.21
CA ASP A 50 -5.03 -4.20 9.89
C ASP A 50 -5.41 -2.87 9.23
N ARG A 51 -6.46 -2.88 8.41
CA ARG A 51 -6.92 -1.69 7.68
C ARG A 51 -7.22 -0.50 8.59
N SER A 52 -7.64 -0.75 9.83
CA SER A 52 -7.94 0.28 10.84
C SER A 52 -6.72 1.05 11.33
N GLN A 53 -5.51 0.50 11.15
CA GLN A 53 -4.26 1.12 11.57
C GLN A 53 -3.63 2.00 10.48
N MET A 54 -4.15 1.95 9.25
CA MET A 54 -3.64 2.71 8.10
C MET A 54 -4.57 3.88 7.81
N LYS A 55 -4.03 5.10 7.74
CA LYS A 55 -4.82 6.31 7.50
C LYS A 55 -5.18 6.47 6.02
N SER A 56 -4.26 6.12 5.13
CA SER A 56 -4.47 6.24 3.69
C SER A 56 -3.66 5.22 2.88
N ALA A 57 -3.97 5.12 1.59
CA ALA A 57 -3.25 4.24 0.67
C ALA A 57 -1.79 4.71 0.47
N GLU A 58 -1.58 6.03 0.47
CA GLU A 58 -0.26 6.65 0.33
C GLU A 58 0.68 6.26 1.48
N GLU A 59 0.17 6.16 2.71
CA GLU A 59 0.97 5.71 3.86
C GLU A 59 1.53 4.30 3.65
N LEU A 60 0.70 3.39 3.13
CA LEU A 60 1.12 2.02 2.84
C LEU A 60 2.07 1.95 1.63
N ILE A 61 1.87 2.79 0.62
CA ILE A 61 2.75 2.89 -0.55
C ILE A 61 4.13 3.39 -0.11
N ASN A 62 4.20 4.46 0.66
CA ASN A 62 5.47 5.00 1.17
C ASN A 62 6.24 3.95 1.99
N PHE A 63 5.53 3.20 2.84
CA PHE A 63 6.14 2.08 3.56
C PHE A 63 6.72 1.02 2.61
N MET A 64 5.99 0.65 1.56
CA MET A 64 6.48 -0.31 0.57
C MET A 64 7.70 0.22 -0.19
N GLU A 65 7.75 1.52 -0.49
CA GLU A 65 8.91 2.17 -1.10
C GLU A 65 10.13 2.16 -0.18
N ASP A 66 9.95 2.49 1.10
CA ASP A 66 11.01 2.46 2.10
C ASP A 66 11.57 1.05 2.32
N VAL A 67 10.71 0.04 2.31
CA VAL A 67 11.12 -1.36 2.41
C VAL A 67 11.87 -1.83 1.17
N ALA A 68 11.39 -1.45 -0.03
CA ALA A 68 12.05 -1.82 -1.28
C ALA A 68 13.39 -1.09 -1.47
N HIS A 69 13.49 0.14 -0.98
CA HIS A 69 14.66 1.01 -1.08
C HIS A 69 15.01 1.61 0.28
N PRO A 70 15.65 0.85 1.18
CA PRO A 70 16.11 1.36 2.45
C PRO A 70 17.17 2.45 2.19
N GLY A 71 16.77 3.73 2.30
CA GLY A 71 17.60 4.90 2.00
C GLY A 71 17.24 5.70 0.74
N GLY A 72 16.21 5.31 -0.02
CA GLY A 72 15.87 5.95 -1.30
C GLY A 72 15.19 7.33 -1.21
N LEU A 73 14.33 7.54 -0.20
CA LEU A 73 13.61 8.81 -0.03
C LEU A 73 14.35 9.86 0.82
N ALA A 74 15.34 9.43 1.63
CA ALA A 74 16.21 10.37 2.34
C ALA A 74 16.99 11.31 1.38
N GLY A 75 17.23 10.87 0.14
CA GLY A 75 17.94 11.68 -0.87
C GLY A 75 17.06 12.65 -1.68
N LEU A 76 15.73 12.55 -1.62
CA LEU A 76 14.83 13.38 -2.43
C LEU A 76 14.24 14.58 -1.66
N HIS A 77 14.28 14.56 -0.32
CA HIS A 77 13.89 15.71 0.49
C HIS A 77 15.04 16.72 0.69
N GLU A 78 16.30 16.29 0.61
CA GLU A 78 17.46 17.21 0.70
C GLU A 78 17.75 17.96 -0.62
N ALA A 79 17.36 17.42 -1.77
CA ALA A 79 17.62 18.03 -3.07
C ALA A 79 16.74 19.26 -3.39
N GLY A 80 15.68 19.51 -2.60
CA GLY A 80 14.73 20.59 -2.85
C GLY A 80 15.00 21.91 -2.12
N GLU A 81 15.81 21.92 -1.06
CA GLU A 81 16.01 23.14 -0.23
C GLU A 81 17.28 23.92 -0.55
N THR A 82 18.26 23.33 -1.25
CA THR A 82 19.53 24.03 -1.54
C THR A 82 19.42 25.09 -2.66
N GLU A 83 18.38 25.05 -3.49
CA GLU A 83 18.25 25.98 -4.63
C GLU A 83 17.54 27.31 -4.27
N ARG A 84 17.03 27.46 -3.04
CA ARG A 84 16.34 28.67 -2.58
C ARG A 84 17.22 29.69 -1.84
N LEU A 85 18.48 29.34 -1.51
CA LEU A 85 19.40 30.23 -0.79
C LEU A 85 20.43 30.95 -1.70
N ALA A 86 20.32 30.78 -3.02
CA ALA A 86 21.19 31.42 -4.02
C ALA A 86 20.46 32.51 -4.83
N ARG A 87 19.56 33.28 -4.19
CA ARG A 87 19.03 34.54 -4.71
C ARG A 87 19.01 35.62 -3.65
#